data_AF-A0A4Y3WIK1-F1
#
_entry.id   AF-A0A4Y3WIK1-F1
#
_cell.length_a   1.000
_cell.length_b   1.000
_cell.length_c   1.000
_cell.angle_alpha   90.00
_cell.angle_beta   90.00
_cell.angle_gamma   90.00
#
_symmetry.space_group_name_H-M   'P 1'
#
loop_
_entity.id
_entity.type
_entity.pdbx_description
1 polymer ?
#
loop_
_entity_poly.entity_id
_entity_poly.type
_entity_poly.pdbx_seq_one_letter_code
_entity_poly.pdbx_strand_id
1 'polypeptide(L)'
;MSPDAPRSPKFDVHQDGSASRENQPAGIDHVASGTPADARSGLSSPPPAAEPDLPAHLERLADRARDYVAAASSANTRRAYVSDWTHFAAWCRRHGLDALPPDVQTIGLYITACASGTATADRQPNSVATIERRLSALTWTYAQRGTPLDRTDRHIATVLAGIRNTHAAPPRQKEAVLPEDLIAMLETLDRGSLRGLRDRAMLLVGFGGGLRRSEIVGLDCHRDDTEDGRGWIEILDKGLIVMLRGKTGWREVEIGRGSSDATCPVVALQTWLRLARIGHGPLFRRILGDGKDVGPDRLTDRQVARLVKRAALAAGVRGDLTEGEREKRFAGHSLRAGLASSAEVDERYVQKQLGHASAEMTRRYQRRRDRFRINLTKAAGL
;
A
#
# COMPACT_ATOMS: atom_id res chain seq x y z
N MET A 1 6.96 -53.59 0.38
CA MET A 1 8.27 -52.93 0.33
C MET A 1 9.32 -54.04 0.34
N SER A 2 9.80 -54.42 -0.83
CA SER A 2 11.01 -55.23 -1.02
C SER A 2 12.08 -54.31 -1.60
N PRO A 3 13.35 -54.34 -1.15
CA PRO A 3 14.45 -53.73 -1.87
C PRO A 3 15.34 -54.81 -2.49
N ASP A 4 15.46 -54.71 -3.81
CA ASP A 4 16.38 -55.47 -4.65
C ASP A 4 17.84 -55.01 -4.46
N ALA A 5 18.76 -55.96 -4.62
CA ALA A 5 20.21 -55.76 -4.64
C ALA A 5 20.73 -55.55 -6.09
N PRO A 6 21.95 -55.00 -6.27
CA PRO A 6 22.38 -54.36 -7.52
C PRO A 6 23.33 -55.23 -8.37
N ARG A 7 23.41 -54.97 -9.68
CA ARG A 7 24.60 -55.28 -10.52
C ARG A 7 24.75 -54.32 -11.71
N SER A 8 25.92 -53.66 -11.79
CA SER A 8 26.53 -53.08 -13.01
C SER A 8 27.29 -54.17 -13.79
N PRO A 9 27.75 -53.95 -15.04
CA PRO A 9 28.98 -53.16 -15.29
C PRO A 9 29.02 -52.32 -16.61
N LYS A 10 30.15 -51.60 -16.74
CA LYS A 10 30.58 -50.54 -17.69
C LYS A 10 31.05 -51.05 -19.07
N PHE A 11 31.21 -50.11 -20.03
CA PHE A 11 32.41 -49.76 -20.87
C PHE A 11 31.93 -48.99 -22.13
N ASP A 12 32.15 -47.66 -22.24
CA ASP A 12 33.23 -46.89 -22.93
C ASP A 12 33.38 -47.16 -24.45
N VAL A 13 33.79 -46.30 -25.40
CA VAL A 13 33.97 -44.85 -25.72
C VAL A 13 34.67 -44.83 -27.12
N HIS A 14 34.70 -43.68 -27.83
CA HIS A 14 35.52 -43.29 -29.03
C HIS A 14 34.91 -43.60 -30.43
N GLN A 15 35.05 -42.80 -31.51
CA GLN A 15 35.76 -41.53 -31.79
C GLN A 15 35.34 -40.93 -33.16
N ASP A 16 35.54 -39.62 -33.30
CA ASP A 16 36.05 -38.78 -34.43
C ASP A 16 35.67 -38.97 -35.92
N GLY A 17 35.48 -37.82 -36.59
CA GLY A 17 35.45 -37.69 -38.06
C GLY A 17 35.34 -36.24 -38.56
N SER A 18 36.48 -35.69 -39.01
CA SER A 18 36.76 -34.34 -39.51
C SER A 18 36.34 -34.03 -40.96
N ALA A 19 36.24 -32.73 -41.30
CA ALA A 19 36.95 -32.03 -42.41
C ALA A 19 36.10 -31.10 -43.34
N SER A 20 36.40 -29.81 -43.24
CA SER A 20 36.83 -28.86 -44.30
C SER A 20 36.11 -28.78 -45.66
N ARG A 21 35.66 -27.56 -46.05
CA ARG A 21 36.17 -26.84 -47.25
C ARG A 21 35.66 -25.40 -47.40
N GLU A 22 36.57 -24.57 -47.87
CA GLU A 22 36.52 -23.15 -48.29
C GLU A 22 35.40 -22.81 -49.28
N ASN A 23 34.83 -21.59 -49.20
CA ASN A 23 35.15 -20.49 -50.12
C ASN A 23 34.35 -19.20 -49.78
N GLN A 24 35.05 -18.09 -49.60
CA GLN A 24 34.56 -16.69 -49.69
C GLN A 24 34.98 -16.13 -51.08
N PRO A 25 34.66 -14.89 -51.54
CA PRO A 25 34.05 -13.73 -50.84
C PRO A 25 33.01 -12.92 -51.68
N ALA A 26 32.62 -11.76 -51.11
CA ALA A 26 32.12 -10.51 -51.71
C ALA A 26 30.64 -10.21 -51.45
N GLY A 27 30.25 -9.17 -50.71
CA GLY A 27 31.04 -8.16 -50.01
C GLY A 27 30.12 -7.14 -49.32
N ILE A 28 30.79 -6.22 -48.61
CA ILE A 28 30.42 -4.82 -48.29
C ILE A 28 29.13 -4.63 -47.45
N ASP A 29 29.10 -4.00 -46.27
CA ASP A 29 29.81 -2.80 -45.84
C ASP A 29 29.81 -2.62 -44.30
N HIS A 30 30.86 -1.92 -43.86
CA HIS A 30 31.17 -1.31 -42.57
C HIS A 30 30.28 -1.51 -41.32
N VAL A 31 30.90 -2.18 -40.35
CA VAL A 31 30.64 -2.11 -38.90
C VAL A 31 31.16 -0.78 -38.34
N ALA A 32 30.30 -0.02 -37.66
CA ALA A 32 30.70 0.95 -36.66
C ALA A 32 30.09 0.55 -35.31
N SER A 33 30.99 0.29 -34.36
CA SER A 33 30.75 -0.06 -32.97
C SER A 33 29.95 1.01 -32.21
N GLY A 34 28.86 0.61 -31.57
CA GLY A 34 28.13 1.40 -30.58
C GLY A 34 27.73 0.54 -29.38
N THR A 35 28.28 0.90 -28.23
CA THR A 35 28.02 0.38 -26.88
C THR A 35 26.51 0.26 -26.56
N PRO A 36 26.03 -0.79 -25.86
CA PRO A 36 24.61 -0.94 -25.57
C PRO A 36 24.19 0.07 -24.48
N ALA A 37 23.45 1.10 -24.88
CA ALA A 37 22.84 2.04 -23.96
C ALA A 37 21.60 1.42 -23.28
N ASP A 38 21.62 1.48 -21.95
CA ASP A 38 20.60 1.08 -20.98
C ASP A 38 19.25 1.76 -21.31
N ALA A 39 18.35 1.05 -22.02
CA ALA A 39 17.02 1.54 -22.37
C ALA A 39 16.05 1.41 -21.18
N ARG A 40 16.23 2.27 -20.18
CA ARG A 40 15.18 2.60 -19.22
C ARG A 40 14.15 3.48 -19.92
N SER A 41 13.05 2.90 -20.41
CA SER A 41 11.89 3.69 -20.84
C SER A 41 11.21 4.31 -19.61
N GLY A 42 11.80 5.41 -19.16
CA GLY A 42 11.12 6.38 -18.31
C GLY A 42 9.87 6.86 -19.04
N LEU A 43 8.80 7.08 -18.28
CA LEU A 43 7.62 7.76 -18.76
C LEU A 43 8.06 9.10 -19.33
N SER A 44 8.16 9.22 -20.65
CA SER A 44 8.20 10.54 -21.27
C SER A 44 6.89 11.20 -20.90
N SER A 45 6.98 12.34 -20.22
CA SER A 45 5.88 13.28 -20.13
C SER A 45 5.25 13.44 -21.52
N PRO A 46 3.92 13.58 -21.63
CA PRO A 46 3.32 13.93 -22.92
C PRO A 46 4.04 15.17 -23.48
N PRO A 47 4.27 15.25 -24.79
CA PRO A 47 4.76 16.50 -25.38
C PRO A 47 3.81 17.62 -24.91
N PRO A 48 4.33 18.79 -24.51
CA PRO A 48 3.46 19.89 -24.11
C PRO A 48 2.52 20.13 -25.30
N ALA A 49 1.21 19.93 -25.08
CA ALA A 49 0.23 20.50 -25.98
C ALA A 49 0.62 21.97 -26.10
N ALA A 50 0.81 22.48 -27.33
CA ALA A 50 1.30 23.83 -27.59
C ALA A 50 0.61 24.81 -26.63
N GLU A 51 1.32 25.22 -25.58
CA GLU A 51 0.78 26.14 -24.60
C GLU A 51 0.60 27.47 -25.36
N PRO A 52 -0.57 28.10 -25.32
CA PRO A 52 -0.67 29.47 -25.80
C PRO A 52 0.39 30.28 -25.05
N ASP A 53 1.23 31.05 -25.76
CA ASP A 53 2.28 31.88 -25.16
C ASP A 53 1.66 32.74 -24.03
N LEU A 54 1.82 32.27 -22.79
CA LEU A 54 1.26 32.93 -21.63
C LEU A 54 2.10 34.17 -21.37
N PRO A 55 1.50 35.35 -21.15
CA PRO A 55 2.24 36.53 -20.76
C PRO A 55 3.14 36.25 -19.55
N ALA A 56 4.39 36.70 -19.57
CA ALA A 56 5.39 36.41 -18.52
C ALA A 56 4.92 36.72 -17.08
N HIS A 57 4.00 37.67 -16.91
CA HIS A 57 3.43 38.01 -15.60
C HIS A 57 2.50 36.91 -15.02
N LEU A 58 2.03 35.98 -15.85
CA LEU A 58 1.17 34.85 -15.47
C LEU A 58 1.93 33.52 -15.32
N GLU A 59 3.22 33.45 -15.65
CA GLU A 59 4.01 32.21 -15.50
C GLU A 59 3.98 31.69 -14.06
N ARG A 60 4.15 32.58 -13.07
CA ARG A 60 4.04 32.22 -11.64
C ARG A 60 2.66 31.71 -11.23
N LEU A 61 1.61 32.17 -11.90
CA LEU A 61 0.24 31.69 -11.69
C LEU A 61 0.03 30.33 -12.34
N ALA A 62 0.61 30.11 -13.53
CA ALA A 62 0.61 28.83 -14.22
C ALA A 62 1.36 27.76 -13.42
N ASP A 63 2.51 28.09 -12.83
CA ASP A 63 3.26 27.19 -11.93
C ASP A 63 2.42 26.79 -10.71
N ARG A 64 1.78 27.76 -10.04
CA ARG A 64 0.88 27.46 -8.92
C ARG A 64 -0.33 26.64 -9.35
N ALA A 65 -0.88 26.88 -10.54
CA ALA A 65 -1.96 26.07 -11.08
C ALA A 65 -1.49 24.63 -11.31
N ARG A 66 -0.27 24.42 -11.83
CA ARG A 66 0.36 23.09 -11.96
C ARG A 66 0.53 22.42 -10.59
N ASP A 67 0.94 23.16 -9.57
CA ASP A 67 1.04 22.64 -8.20
C ASP A 67 -0.32 22.21 -7.64
N TYR A 68 -1.39 22.98 -7.87
CA TYR A 68 -2.74 22.62 -7.46
C TYR A 68 -3.26 21.38 -8.20
N VAL A 69 -2.99 21.26 -9.51
CA VAL A 69 -3.32 20.06 -10.29
C VAL A 69 -2.54 18.85 -9.75
N ALA A 70 -1.27 19.02 -9.43
CA ALA A 70 -0.46 17.96 -8.81
C ALA A 70 -1.00 17.58 -7.41
N ALA A 71 -1.51 18.54 -6.64
CA ALA A 71 -2.08 18.31 -5.31
C ALA A 71 -3.48 17.67 -5.33
N ALA A 72 -4.22 17.77 -6.43
CA ALA A 72 -5.58 17.24 -6.56
C ALA A 72 -5.66 15.71 -6.41
N SER A 73 -4.56 14.99 -6.68
CA SER A 73 -4.47 13.54 -6.47
C SER A 73 -3.30 13.19 -5.54
N SER A 74 -3.51 12.27 -4.60
CA SER A 74 -2.43 11.86 -3.70
C SER A 74 -1.28 11.20 -4.46
N ALA A 75 -0.03 11.38 -4.01
CA ALA A 75 1.14 10.75 -4.64
C ALA A 75 1.02 9.21 -4.73
N ASN A 76 0.32 8.59 -3.77
CA ASN A 76 -0.02 7.16 -3.82
C ASN A 76 -0.99 6.84 -4.95
N THR A 77 -2.03 7.67 -5.16
CA THR A 77 -2.98 7.52 -6.27
C THR A 77 -2.26 7.63 -7.62
N ARG A 78 -1.38 8.63 -7.78
CA ARG A 78 -0.60 8.82 -9.01
C ARG A 78 0.29 7.62 -9.31
N ARG A 79 1.05 7.14 -8.32
CA ARG A 79 1.90 5.94 -8.47
C ARG A 79 1.07 4.70 -8.83
N ALA A 80 -0.11 4.54 -8.24
CA ALA A 80 -1.02 3.45 -8.55
C ALA A 80 -1.54 3.54 -9.99
N TYR A 81 -1.93 4.72 -10.45
CA TYR A 81 -2.44 4.94 -11.81
C TYR A 81 -1.36 4.73 -12.87
N VAL A 82 -0.15 5.23 -12.63
CA VAL A 82 1.01 4.98 -13.49
C VAL A 82 1.28 3.48 -13.62
N SER A 83 1.29 2.75 -12.50
CA SER A 83 1.49 1.30 -12.52
C SER A 83 0.39 0.56 -13.28
N ASP A 84 -0.87 0.95 -13.07
CA ASP A 84 -2.01 0.35 -13.75
C ASP A 84 -1.99 0.62 -15.27
N TRP A 85 -1.63 1.84 -15.68
CA TRP A 85 -1.47 2.20 -17.10
C TRP A 85 -0.33 1.40 -17.74
N THR A 86 0.83 1.34 -17.11
CA THR A 86 1.97 0.55 -17.61
C THR A 86 1.58 -0.92 -17.79
N HIS A 87 0.79 -1.47 -16.86
CA HIS A 87 0.29 -2.82 -16.96
C HIS A 87 -0.67 -3.00 -18.15
N PHE A 88 -1.62 -2.10 -18.36
CA PHE A 88 -2.52 -2.13 -19.51
C PHE A 88 -1.74 -2.01 -20.83
N ALA A 89 -0.87 -1.02 -20.95
CA ALA A 89 -0.07 -0.80 -22.15
C ALA A 89 0.83 -2.03 -22.45
N ALA A 90 1.41 -2.66 -21.43
CA ALA A 90 2.17 -3.89 -21.59
C ALA A 90 1.30 -5.07 -22.04
N TRP A 91 0.05 -5.16 -21.56
CA TRP A 91 -0.91 -6.17 -22.00
C TRP A 91 -1.28 -5.95 -23.47
N CYS A 92 -1.64 -4.73 -23.88
CA CYS A 92 -1.92 -4.39 -25.27
C CYS A 92 -0.77 -4.80 -26.20
N ARG A 93 0.47 -4.42 -25.85
CA ARG A 93 1.67 -4.80 -26.63
C ARG A 93 1.85 -6.31 -26.79
N ARG A 94 1.58 -7.11 -25.75
CA ARG A 94 1.70 -8.58 -25.84
C ARG A 94 0.65 -9.21 -26.76
N HIS A 95 -0.48 -8.54 -26.94
CA HIS A 95 -1.60 -9.03 -27.75
C HIS A 95 -1.67 -8.36 -29.14
N GLY A 96 -0.68 -7.54 -29.51
CA GLY A 96 -0.67 -6.84 -30.79
C GLY A 96 -1.78 -5.79 -30.92
N LEU A 97 -2.25 -5.25 -29.79
CA LEU A 97 -3.30 -4.23 -29.74
C LEU A 97 -2.68 -2.86 -29.48
N ASP A 98 -3.28 -1.82 -30.04
CA ASP A 98 -2.92 -0.45 -29.76
C ASP A 98 -3.54 0.01 -28.44
N ALA A 99 -2.74 0.68 -27.61
CA ALA A 99 -3.20 1.24 -26.34
C ALA A 99 -3.82 2.64 -26.50
N LEU A 100 -3.71 3.25 -27.68
CA LEU A 100 -4.17 4.59 -28.02
C LEU A 100 -4.60 4.59 -29.49
N PRO A 101 -5.73 5.22 -29.87
CA PRO A 101 -6.74 5.87 -29.00
C PRO A 101 -7.49 4.87 -28.09
N PRO A 102 -8.32 5.34 -27.12
CA PRO A 102 -9.15 4.43 -26.34
C PRO A 102 -10.11 3.63 -27.24
N ASP A 103 -9.99 2.31 -27.22
CA ASP A 103 -10.96 1.39 -27.83
C ASP A 103 -11.73 0.63 -26.74
N VAL A 104 -13.06 0.76 -26.77
CA VAL A 104 -13.97 0.15 -25.78
C VAL A 104 -13.88 -1.37 -25.81
N GLN A 105 -13.66 -1.98 -26.98
CA GLN A 105 -13.55 -3.45 -27.11
C GLN A 105 -12.26 -3.95 -26.46
N THR A 106 -11.12 -3.30 -26.75
CA THR A 106 -9.82 -3.59 -26.13
C THR A 106 -9.88 -3.46 -24.62
N ILE A 107 -10.58 -2.46 -24.09
CA ILE A 107 -10.73 -2.27 -22.65
C ILE A 107 -11.61 -3.36 -22.04
N GLY A 108 -12.70 -3.75 -22.71
CA GLY A 108 -13.55 -4.87 -22.32
C GLY A 108 -12.78 -6.20 -22.24
N LEU A 109 -11.95 -6.48 -23.25
CA LEU A 109 -11.05 -7.63 -23.28
C LEU A 109 -10.03 -7.57 -22.13
N TYR A 110 -9.42 -6.41 -21.89
CA TYR A 110 -8.44 -6.24 -20.81
C TYR A 110 -9.04 -6.51 -19.42
N ILE A 111 -10.21 -5.95 -19.10
CA ILE A 111 -10.84 -6.18 -17.79
C ILE A 111 -11.30 -7.64 -17.63
N THR A 112 -11.69 -8.29 -18.73
CA THR A 112 -12.01 -9.73 -18.77
C THR A 112 -10.75 -10.58 -18.55
N ALA A 113 -9.62 -10.20 -19.16
CA ALA A 113 -8.33 -10.84 -18.93
C ALA A 113 -7.88 -10.70 -17.47
N CYS A 114 -8.12 -9.54 -16.85
CA CYS A 114 -7.85 -9.33 -15.43
C CYS A 114 -8.74 -10.20 -14.54
N ALA A 115 -10.03 -10.34 -14.87
CA ALA A 115 -10.97 -11.17 -14.12
C ALA A 115 -10.68 -12.67 -14.25
N SER A 116 -10.27 -13.13 -15.43
CA SER A 116 -9.90 -14.53 -15.68
C SER A 116 -8.49 -14.89 -15.22
N GLY A 117 -7.68 -13.89 -14.84
CA GLY A 117 -6.28 -14.07 -14.46
C GLY A 117 -5.31 -14.18 -15.65
N THR A 118 -5.79 -14.13 -16.88
CA THR A 118 -4.95 -14.23 -18.09
C THR A 118 -4.17 -12.95 -18.41
N ALA A 119 -4.44 -11.84 -17.70
CA ALA A 119 -3.72 -10.59 -17.90
C ALA A 119 -2.24 -10.63 -17.45
N THR A 120 -1.87 -11.57 -16.58
CA THR A 120 -0.54 -11.68 -15.98
C THR A 120 0.01 -13.11 -16.10
N ALA A 121 1.35 -13.26 -16.10
CA ALA A 121 2.01 -14.54 -16.32
C ALA A 121 1.77 -15.56 -15.19
N ASP A 122 1.51 -15.07 -13.97
CA ASP A 122 1.16 -15.86 -12.78
C ASP A 122 -0.28 -16.42 -12.83
N ARG A 123 -1.04 -16.12 -13.88
CA ARG A 123 -2.41 -16.59 -14.13
C ARG A 123 -3.37 -16.37 -12.95
N GLN A 124 -3.16 -15.30 -12.18
CA GLN A 124 -3.95 -15.03 -10.98
C GLN A 124 -5.06 -14.00 -11.24
N PRO A 125 -6.34 -14.35 -11.00
CA PRO A 125 -7.46 -13.42 -11.11
C PRO A 125 -7.31 -12.18 -10.22
N ASN A 126 -7.55 -11.00 -10.80
CA ASN A 126 -7.66 -9.76 -10.03
C ASN A 126 -9.02 -9.67 -9.34
N SER A 127 -9.04 -9.10 -8.12
CA SER A 127 -10.30 -8.78 -7.46
C SER A 127 -11.08 -7.70 -8.21
N VAL A 128 -12.40 -7.70 -8.07
CA VAL A 128 -13.29 -6.66 -8.65
C VAL A 128 -12.79 -5.25 -8.31
N ALA A 129 -12.43 -4.99 -7.05
CA ALA A 129 -11.91 -3.70 -6.61
C ALA A 129 -10.59 -3.31 -7.33
N THR A 130 -9.75 -4.30 -7.66
CA THR A 130 -8.52 -4.05 -8.43
C THR A 130 -8.84 -3.68 -9.87
N ILE A 131 -9.79 -4.40 -10.50
CA ILE A 131 -10.23 -4.14 -11.87
C ILE A 131 -10.86 -2.75 -11.98
N GLU A 132 -11.74 -2.38 -11.04
CA GLU A 132 -12.36 -1.06 -11.03
C GLU A 132 -11.35 0.07 -10.87
N ARG A 133 -10.34 -0.12 -9.99
CA ARG A 133 -9.24 0.82 -9.80
C ARG A 133 -8.41 0.98 -11.07
N ARG A 134 -8.08 -0.13 -11.74
CA ARG A 134 -7.37 -0.11 -13.04
C ARG A 134 -8.18 0.66 -14.07
N LEU A 135 -9.48 0.40 -14.18
CA LEU A 135 -10.35 1.13 -15.10
C LEU A 135 -10.42 2.63 -14.76
N SER A 136 -10.42 3.03 -13.48
CA SER A 136 -10.30 4.44 -13.09
C SER A 136 -8.95 5.05 -13.50
N ALA A 137 -7.86 4.30 -13.39
CA ALA A 137 -6.54 4.74 -13.87
C ALA A 137 -6.52 4.94 -15.40
N LEU A 138 -7.19 4.06 -16.15
CA LEU A 138 -7.35 4.19 -17.59
C LEU A 138 -8.15 5.45 -17.93
N THR A 139 -9.35 5.61 -17.37
CA THR A 139 -10.20 6.79 -17.59
C THR A 139 -9.44 8.08 -17.28
N TRP A 140 -8.72 8.12 -16.16
CA TRP A 140 -7.89 9.27 -15.80
C TRP A 140 -6.78 9.52 -16.83
N THR A 141 -6.03 8.49 -17.21
CA THR A 141 -4.90 8.64 -18.16
C THR A 141 -5.37 9.07 -19.55
N TYR A 142 -6.49 8.53 -20.02
CA TYR A 142 -7.12 8.92 -21.28
C TYR A 142 -7.62 10.37 -21.25
N ALA A 143 -8.26 10.80 -20.16
CA ALA A 143 -8.67 12.19 -19.98
C ALA A 143 -7.47 13.15 -20.00
N GLN A 144 -6.37 12.80 -19.32
CA GLN A 144 -5.14 13.62 -19.34
C GLN A 144 -4.49 13.72 -20.73
N ARG A 145 -4.80 12.80 -21.66
CA ARG A 145 -4.30 12.78 -23.04
C ARG A 145 -5.24 13.45 -24.05
N GLY A 146 -6.38 14.00 -23.58
CA GLY A 146 -7.36 14.66 -24.45
C GLY A 146 -8.28 13.72 -25.23
N THR A 147 -8.17 12.41 -25.03
CA THR A 147 -9.04 11.39 -25.65
C THR A 147 -9.78 10.64 -24.55
N PRO A 148 -10.82 11.23 -23.94
CA PRO A 148 -11.46 10.65 -22.75
C PRO A 148 -12.13 9.32 -23.06
N LEU A 149 -12.04 8.39 -22.11
CA LEU A 149 -12.75 7.11 -22.14
C LEU A 149 -14.08 7.26 -21.40
N ASP A 150 -15.20 7.02 -22.09
CA ASP A 150 -16.49 6.89 -21.43
C ASP A 150 -16.60 5.54 -20.71
N ARG A 151 -16.54 5.60 -19.38
CA ARG A 151 -16.69 4.40 -18.52
C ARG A 151 -18.13 3.88 -18.50
N THR A 152 -19.10 4.73 -18.82
CA THR A 152 -20.52 4.37 -18.86
C THR A 152 -20.94 3.75 -20.19
N ASP A 153 -20.02 3.66 -21.14
CA ASP A 153 -20.23 2.93 -22.39
C ASP A 153 -20.80 1.54 -22.12
N ARG A 154 -21.81 1.16 -22.92
CA ARG A 154 -22.60 -0.04 -22.73
C ARG A 154 -21.71 -1.29 -22.68
N HIS A 155 -20.68 -1.38 -23.53
CA HIS A 155 -19.82 -2.56 -23.58
C HIS A 155 -19.04 -2.72 -22.27
N ILE A 156 -18.37 -1.64 -21.82
CA ILE A 156 -17.59 -1.63 -20.58
C ILE A 156 -18.50 -1.90 -19.37
N ALA A 157 -19.67 -1.25 -19.32
CA ALA A 157 -20.63 -1.40 -18.24
C ALA A 157 -21.16 -2.83 -18.14
N THR A 158 -21.51 -3.45 -19.27
CA THR A 158 -22.01 -4.85 -19.32
C THR A 158 -20.93 -5.85 -18.89
N VAL A 159 -19.71 -5.72 -19.41
CA VAL A 159 -18.60 -6.62 -19.01
C VAL A 159 -18.30 -6.47 -17.53
N LEU A 160 -18.23 -5.25 -17.01
CA LEU A 160 -17.98 -5.01 -15.59
C LEU A 160 -19.13 -5.54 -14.70
N ALA A 161 -20.38 -5.44 -15.14
CA ALA A 161 -21.53 -6.03 -14.45
C ALA A 161 -21.41 -7.57 -14.39
N GLY A 162 -21.03 -8.22 -15.50
CA GLY A 162 -20.75 -9.65 -15.53
C GLY A 162 -19.64 -10.04 -14.54
N ILE A 163 -18.52 -9.33 -14.56
CA ILE A 163 -17.39 -9.55 -13.63
C ILE A 163 -17.84 -9.43 -12.17
N ARG A 164 -18.66 -8.42 -11.85
CA ARG A 164 -19.22 -8.25 -10.50
C ARG A 164 -20.11 -9.42 -10.12
N ASN A 165 -21.04 -9.82 -10.98
CA ASN A 165 -21.99 -10.89 -10.68
C ASN A 165 -21.30 -12.25 -10.49
N THR A 166 -20.21 -12.52 -11.22
CA THR A 166 -19.49 -13.79 -11.16
C THR A 166 -18.42 -13.82 -10.06
N HIS A 167 -17.70 -12.72 -9.85
CA HIS A 167 -16.48 -12.70 -9.03
C HIS A 167 -16.54 -11.77 -7.81
N ALA A 168 -17.65 -11.07 -7.57
CA ALA A 168 -17.79 -10.28 -6.36
C ALA A 168 -17.75 -11.21 -5.13
N ALA A 169 -16.77 -10.97 -4.28
CA ALA A 169 -16.66 -11.59 -2.98
C ALA A 169 -16.67 -10.50 -1.91
N PRO A 170 -17.15 -10.80 -0.69
CA PRO A 170 -17.02 -9.89 0.44
C PRO A 170 -15.56 -9.42 0.61
N PRO A 171 -15.30 -8.13 0.85
CA PRO A 171 -13.94 -7.61 1.00
C PRO A 171 -13.18 -8.38 2.09
N ARG A 172 -12.00 -8.92 1.75
CA ARG A 172 -11.11 -9.55 2.74
C ARG A 172 -10.50 -8.47 3.63
N GLN A 173 -11.04 -8.31 4.83
CA GLN A 173 -10.50 -7.40 5.83
C GLN A 173 -9.31 -8.06 6.54
N LYS A 174 -8.31 -7.24 6.91
CA LYS A 174 -7.21 -7.71 7.76
C LYS A 174 -7.75 -8.03 9.14
N GLU A 175 -7.17 -9.02 9.80
CA GLU A 175 -7.52 -9.34 11.19
C GLU A 175 -7.17 -8.14 12.07
N ALA A 176 -8.08 -7.82 13.00
CA ALA A 176 -7.87 -6.80 14.02
C ALA A 176 -6.81 -7.30 15.01
N VAL A 177 -5.86 -6.43 15.37
CA VAL A 177 -5.00 -6.66 16.54
C VAL A 177 -5.83 -6.22 17.74
N LEU A 178 -6.18 -7.13 18.65
CA LEU A 178 -6.92 -6.79 19.86
C LEU A 178 -5.98 -6.22 20.93
N PRO A 179 -6.49 -5.59 22.01
CA PRO A 179 -5.64 -5.06 23.09
C PRO A 179 -4.67 -6.10 23.67
N GLU A 180 -5.13 -7.34 23.86
CA GLU A 180 -4.32 -8.47 24.32
C GLU A 180 -3.22 -8.85 23.34
N ASP A 181 -3.51 -8.84 22.03
CA ASP A 181 -2.53 -9.08 20.97
C ASP A 181 -1.48 -7.97 20.96
N LEU A 182 -1.90 -6.71 21.15
CA LEU A 182 -1.00 -5.57 21.22
C LEU A 182 -0.05 -5.69 22.41
N ILE A 183 -0.54 -6.08 23.58
CA ILE A 183 0.30 -6.30 24.77
C ILE A 183 1.34 -7.38 24.47
N ALA A 184 0.92 -8.52 23.92
CA ALA A 184 1.84 -9.60 23.54
C ALA A 184 2.88 -9.12 22.50
N MET A 185 2.46 -8.35 21.49
CA MET A 185 3.35 -7.74 20.50
C MET A 185 4.38 -6.82 21.14
N LEU A 186 3.98 -6.00 22.13
CA LEU A 186 4.90 -5.08 22.81
C LEU A 186 5.97 -5.84 23.59
N GLU A 187 5.67 -6.99 24.19
CA GLU A 187 6.64 -7.80 24.92
C GLU A 187 7.71 -8.44 24.01
N THR A 188 7.46 -8.53 22.71
CA THR A 188 8.50 -8.98 21.74
C THR A 188 9.52 -7.90 21.38
N LEU A 189 9.29 -6.64 21.79
CA LEU A 189 10.12 -5.51 21.44
C LEU A 189 11.09 -5.18 22.56
N ASP A 190 12.38 -5.18 22.24
CA ASP A 190 13.47 -4.89 23.16
C ASP A 190 13.41 -3.45 23.70
N ARG A 191 13.21 -3.32 25.02
CA ARG A 191 13.11 -2.02 25.71
C ARG A 191 14.47 -1.32 25.88
N GLY A 192 15.58 -2.06 25.71
CA GLY A 192 16.94 -1.54 25.84
C GLY A 192 17.48 -0.84 24.59
N SER A 193 16.81 -0.99 23.44
CA SER A 193 17.25 -0.38 22.18
C SER A 193 16.35 0.76 21.72
N LEU A 194 16.95 1.77 21.08
CA LEU A 194 16.23 2.87 20.42
C LEU A 194 15.18 2.34 19.42
N ARG A 195 15.47 1.21 18.77
CA ARG A 195 14.55 0.57 17.82
C ARG A 195 13.31 0.05 18.50
N GLY A 196 13.45 -0.70 19.60
CA GLY A 196 12.28 -1.19 20.30
C GLY A 196 11.47 -0.07 20.95
N LEU A 197 12.12 0.97 21.50
CA LEU A 197 11.42 2.16 22.03
C LEU A 197 10.58 2.86 20.96
N ARG A 198 11.16 3.12 19.78
CA ARG A 198 10.46 3.71 18.64
C ARG A 198 9.28 2.83 18.22
N ASP A 199 9.53 1.55 18.02
CA ASP A 199 8.55 0.60 17.51
C ASP A 199 7.37 0.45 18.51
N ARG A 200 7.64 0.45 19.82
CA ARG A 200 6.61 0.47 20.87
C ARG A 200 5.75 1.72 20.81
N ALA A 201 6.38 2.91 20.73
CA ALA A 201 5.66 4.17 20.59
C ALA A 201 4.79 4.19 19.31
N MET A 202 5.31 3.69 18.19
CA MET A 202 4.55 3.58 16.93
C MET A 202 3.32 2.67 17.06
N LEU A 203 3.46 1.51 17.69
CA LEU A 203 2.34 0.58 17.87
C LEU A 203 1.27 1.16 18.80
N LEU A 204 1.68 1.76 19.92
CA LEU A 204 0.76 2.34 20.91
C LEU A 204 0.03 3.58 20.39
N VAL A 205 0.74 4.52 19.77
CA VAL A 205 0.12 5.71 19.15
C VAL A 205 -0.75 5.30 17.97
N GLY A 206 -0.27 4.38 17.14
CA GLY A 206 -1.02 3.86 15.99
C GLY A 206 -2.32 3.15 16.40
N PHE A 207 -2.28 2.38 17.47
CA PHE A 207 -3.46 1.72 18.05
C PHE A 207 -4.39 2.73 18.72
N GLY A 208 -3.91 3.52 19.67
CA GLY A 208 -4.73 4.45 20.46
C GLY A 208 -5.41 5.54 19.63
N GLY A 209 -4.75 6.01 18.56
CA GLY A 209 -5.34 6.97 17.62
C GLY A 209 -6.13 6.32 16.47
N GLY A 210 -6.11 4.99 16.34
CA GLY A 210 -6.68 4.31 15.18
C GLY A 210 -6.08 4.78 13.85
N LEU A 211 -4.79 5.10 13.85
CA LEU A 211 -4.12 5.82 12.76
C LEU A 211 -3.81 4.89 11.59
N ARG A 212 -3.88 5.44 10.37
CA ARG A 212 -3.35 4.77 9.18
C ARG A 212 -1.82 4.81 9.20
N ARG A 213 -1.19 3.79 8.61
CA ARG A 213 0.29 3.74 8.50
C ARG A 213 0.95 5.01 7.96
N SER A 214 0.31 5.70 7.00
CA SER A 214 0.81 6.94 6.42
C SER A 214 0.59 8.15 7.33
N GLU A 215 -0.44 8.10 8.17
CA GLU A 215 -0.69 9.11 9.20
C GLU A 215 0.37 8.99 10.30
N ILE A 216 0.67 7.78 10.78
CA ILE A 216 1.70 7.51 11.81
C ILE A 216 3.05 8.10 11.40
N VAL A 217 3.56 7.74 10.21
CA VAL A 217 4.88 8.23 9.78
C VAL A 217 4.87 9.71 9.38
N GLY A 218 3.71 10.26 9.03
CA GLY A 218 3.54 11.66 8.64
C GLY A 218 3.43 12.64 9.82
N LEU A 219 3.55 12.15 11.07
CA LEU A 219 3.55 12.98 12.26
C LEU A 219 4.91 13.66 12.48
N ASP A 220 4.85 14.92 12.88
CA ASP A 220 5.98 15.72 13.34
C ASP A 220 5.85 16.07 14.82
N CYS A 221 6.94 16.58 15.40
CA CYS A 221 6.97 17.02 16.79
C CYS A 221 6.10 18.26 17.00
N HIS A 222 6.20 19.23 16.10
CA HIS A 222 5.38 20.44 16.11
C HIS A 222 4.78 20.74 14.74
N ARG A 223 3.87 21.71 14.72
CA ARG A 223 3.24 22.20 13.52
C ARG A 223 4.30 22.80 12.58
N ASP A 224 4.23 22.42 11.31
CA ASP A 224 5.04 22.96 10.21
C ASP A 224 6.57 22.75 10.38
N ASP A 225 6.99 21.77 11.20
CA ASP A 225 8.40 21.37 11.34
C ASP A 225 9.03 20.93 10.01
N THR A 226 8.24 20.29 9.14
CA THR A 226 8.67 19.90 7.79
C THR A 226 7.58 20.15 6.74
N GLU A 227 8.01 20.40 5.50
CA GLU A 227 7.12 20.65 4.37
C GLU A 227 6.26 19.42 4.00
N ASP A 228 6.81 18.23 4.18
CA ASP A 228 6.13 16.95 3.90
C ASP A 228 5.25 16.47 5.07
N GLY A 229 5.24 17.20 6.18
CA GLY A 229 4.47 16.94 7.39
C GLY A 229 2.98 16.84 7.12
N ARG A 230 2.32 15.83 7.72
CA ARG A 230 0.89 15.55 7.55
C ARG A 230 0.11 15.59 8.84
N GLY A 231 0.77 15.99 9.92
CA GLY A 231 0.20 16.09 11.25
C GLY A 231 1.29 16.36 12.29
N TRP A 232 0.88 16.74 13.48
CA TRP A 232 1.78 16.92 14.62
C TRP A 232 1.10 16.44 15.89
N ILE A 233 1.88 16.41 16.98
CA ILE A 233 1.42 15.99 18.29
C ILE A 233 1.46 17.14 19.30
N GLU A 234 0.59 17.05 20.31
CA GLU A 234 0.63 17.89 21.50
C GLU A 234 0.49 16.98 22.72
N ILE A 235 1.52 16.93 23.56
CA ILE A 235 1.54 16.09 24.76
C ILE A 235 0.98 16.91 25.92
N LEU A 236 -0.08 16.39 26.55
CA LEU A 236 -0.77 17.00 27.68
C LEU A 236 -0.67 16.10 28.92
N ASP A 237 -1.03 16.64 30.08
CA ASP A 237 -1.04 15.89 31.34
C ASP A 237 -2.00 14.70 31.27
N LYS A 238 -3.16 14.86 30.62
CA LYS A 238 -4.19 13.82 30.55
C LYS A 238 -4.02 12.87 29.35
N GLY A 239 -3.17 13.19 28.37
CA GLY A 239 -3.11 12.43 27.12
C GLY A 239 -2.28 13.09 26.04
N LEU A 240 -2.55 12.70 24.81
CA LEU A 240 -1.89 13.15 23.59
C LEU A 240 -2.97 13.61 22.60
N ILE A 241 -2.83 14.82 22.09
CA ILE A 241 -3.61 15.30 20.96
C ILE A 241 -2.79 15.08 19.69
N VAL A 242 -3.43 14.53 18.65
CA VAL A 242 -2.82 14.30 17.35
C VAL A 242 -3.63 15.03 16.29
N MET A 243 -3.02 16.03 15.66
CA MET A 243 -3.63 16.74 14.55
C MET A 243 -3.23 16.08 13.23
N LEU A 244 -4.19 15.80 12.35
CA LEU A 244 -3.97 15.01 11.14
C LEU A 244 -4.61 15.63 9.91
N ARG A 245 -3.87 15.66 8.80
CA ARG A 245 -4.37 16.03 7.47
C ARG A 245 -4.86 14.80 6.72
N GLY A 246 -6.16 14.53 6.84
CA GLY A 246 -6.86 13.48 6.11
C GLY A 246 -7.15 13.84 4.64
N LYS A 247 -7.95 12.99 3.97
CA LYS A 247 -8.42 13.24 2.60
C LYS A 247 -9.44 14.39 2.52
N THR A 248 -10.21 14.60 3.57
CA THR A 248 -11.35 15.53 3.62
C THR A 248 -11.05 16.77 4.47
N GLY A 249 -9.78 17.02 4.80
CA GLY A 249 -9.36 18.13 5.65
C GLY A 249 -8.62 17.69 6.92
N TRP A 250 -8.48 18.64 7.84
CA TRP A 250 -7.84 18.42 9.14
C TRP A 250 -8.80 17.78 10.13
N ARG A 251 -8.28 16.91 10.99
CA ARG A 251 -9.01 16.36 12.13
C ARG A 251 -8.10 16.21 13.33
N GLU A 252 -8.71 16.34 14.50
CA GLU A 252 -8.08 16.09 15.78
C GLU A 252 -8.42 14.68 16.28
N VAL A 253 -7.43 14.01 16.86
CA VAL A 253 -7.55 12.68 17.45
C VAL A 253 -6.99 12.74 18.87
N GLU A 254 -7.81 12.37 19.83
CA GLU A 254 -7.45 12.36 21.25
C GLU A 254 -6.98 10.94 21.63
N ILE A 255 -5.82 10.83 22.26
CA ILE A 255 -5.26 9.57 22.73
C ILE A 255 -5.03 9.68 24.24
N GLY A 256 -5.81 8.92 25.01
CA GLY A 256 -5.68 8.87 26.47
C GLY A 256 -4.40 8.18 26.94
N ARG A 257 -4.03 8.43 28.20
CA ARG A 257 -3.00 7.63 28.88
C ARG A 257 -3.46 6.18 29.06
N GLY A 258 -2.52 5.25 29.00
CA GLY A 258 -2.77 3.85 29.32
C GLY A 258 -2.86 3.64 30.82
N SER A 259 -3.46 2.52 31.22
CA SER A 259 -3.60 2.11 32.63
C SER A 259 -2.28 1.72 33.30
N SER A 260 -1.22 1.49 32.53
CA SER A 260 0.12 1.20 33.02
C SER A 260 1.18 1.87 32.15
N ASP A 261 2.34 2.17 32.70
CA ASP A 261 3.47 2.74 31.94
C ASP A 261 3.93 1.83 30.80
N ALA A 262 3.82 0.50 30.98
CA ALA A 262 4.18 -0.47 29.96
C ALA A 262 3.31 -0.36 28.70
N THR A 263 2.05 0.03 28.84
CA THR A 263 1.06 0.12 27.77
C THR A 263 0.61 1.56 27.47
N CYS A 264 1.23 2.56 28.11
CA CYS A 264 0.82 3.95 27.96
C CYS A 264 1.44 4.59 26.71
N PRO A 265 0.63 5.05 25.73
CA PRO A 265 1.15 5.68 24.52
C PRO A 265 1.93 6.97 24.81
N VAL A 266 1.50 7.75 25.81
CA VAL A 266 2.17 9.00 26.20
C VAL A 266 3.56 8.72 26.78
N VAL A 267 3.67 7.76 27.70
CA VAL A 267 4.95 7.39 28.32
C VAL A 267 5.91 6.81 27.28
N ALA A 268 5.43 5.91 26.42
CA ALA A 268 6.24 5.34 25.35
C ALA A 268 6.76 6.42 24.39
N LEU A 269 5.90 7.36 24.01
CA LEU A 269 6.26 8.46 23.12
C LEU A 269 7.26 9.44 23.76
N GLN A 270 7.03 9.85 25.01
CA GLN A 270 7.96 10.71 25.75
C GLN A 270 9.32 10.04 25.94
N THR A 271 9.33 8.74 26.23
CA THR A 271 10.57 7.95 26.38
C THR A 271 11.33 7.89 25.06
N TRP A 272 10.63 7.62 23.95
CA TRP A 272 11.21 7.66 22.61
C TRP A 272 11.83 9.02 22.31
N LEU A 273 11.08 10.11 22.44
CA LEU A 273 11.56 11.46 22.13
C LEU A 273 12.78 11.86 22.97
N ARG A 274 12.75 11.56 24.27
CA ARG A 274 13.85 11.85 25.19
C ARG A 274 15.12 11.09 24.83
N LEU A 275 15.04 9.77 24.66
CA LEU A 275 16.21 8.92 24.43
C LEU A 275 16.74 9.03 22.99
N ALA A 276 15.86 9.30 22.02
CA ALA A 276 16.23 9.59 20.64
C ALA A 276 16.72 11.03 20.44
N ARG A 277 16.62 11.89 21.47
CA ARG A 277 16.97 13.33 21.42
C ARG A 277 16.25 14.07 20.28
N ILE A 278 14.96 13.79 20.11
CA ILE A 278 14.13 14.40 19.08
C ILE A 278 13.34 15.56 19.71
N GLY A 279 13.63 16.78 19.26
CA GLY A 279 12.91 17.99 19.67
C GLY A 279 12.21 18.76 18.55
N HIS A 280 12.46 18.44 17.28
CA HIS A 280 11.88 19.12 16.10
C HIS A 280 12.00 18.22 14.88
N GLY A 281 11.00 18.17 14.01
CA GLY A 281 11.01 17.41 12.75
C GLY A 281 10.16 16.13 12.82
N PRO A 282 10.44 15.14 11.96
CA PRO A 282 9.65 13.91 11.91
C PRO A 282 9.66 13.17 13.24
N LEU A 283 8.47 12.72 13.68
CA LEU A 283 8.29 12.07 14.97
C LEU A 283 8.93 10.67 15.00
N PHE A 284 8.81 9.94 13.89
CA PHE A 284 9.35 8.59 13.75
C PHE A 284 10.39 8.54 12.63
N ARG A 285 11.64 8.32 13.02
CA ARG A 285 12.81 8.38 12.15
C ARG A 285 13.48 7.05 11.94
N ARG A 286 14.28 6.97 10.87
CA ARG A 286 15.16 5.84 10.64
C ARG A 286 16.25 5.80 11.70
N ILE A 287 16.56 4.59 12.17
CA ILE A 287 17.69 4.34 13.06
C ILE A 287 18.83 3.85 12.18
N LEU A 288 20.00 4.46 12.34
CA LEU A 288 21.21 4.26 11.55
C LEU A 288 22.26 3.47 12.36
N GLY A 289 23.30 2.99 11.66
CA GLY A 289 24.39 2.19 12.24
C GLY A 289 23.89 0.93 12.95
N ASP A 290 24.61 0.53 14.00
CA ASP A 290 24.30 -0.64 14.84
C ASP A 290 23.10 -0.42 15.79
N GLY A 291 22.23 0.55 15.50
CA GLY A 291 21.06 0.85 16.33
C GLY A 291 21.28 1.95 17.36
N LYS A 292 22.41 2.68 17.28
CA LYS A 292 22.82 3.69 18.27
C LYS A 292 22.41 5.11 17.88
N ASP A 293 22.25 5.38 16.60
CA ASP A 293 21.98 6.74 16.10
C ASP A 293 20.63 6.85 15.39
N VAL A 294 20.04 8.04 15.48
CA VAL A 294 18.76 8.37 14.85
C VAL A 294 19.03 9.33 13.70
N GLY A 295 18.68 8.92 12.47
CA GLY A 295 18.83 9.75 11.29
C GLY A 295 17.80 10.87 11.22
N PRO A 296 17.99 11.86 10.33
CA PRO A 296 17.04 12.97 10.16
C PRO A 296 15.75 12.54 9.43
N ASP A 297 15.83 11.47 8.64
CA ASP A 297 14.77 11.09 7.70
C ASP A 297 13.56 10.44 8.36
N ARG A 298 12.38 10.85 7.90
CA ARG A 298 11.09 10.24 8.19
C ARG A 298 11.05 8.77 7.76
N LEU A 299 10.39 7.92 8.55
CA LEU A 299 10.11 6.54 8.15
C LEU A 299 9.12 6.45 6.97
N THR A 300 9.24 5.37 6.21
CA THR A 300 8.27 5.00 5.17
C THR A 300 7.07 4.26 5.76
N ASP A 301 5.90 4.44 5.17
CA ASP A 301 4.67 3.76 5.60
C ASP A 301 4.76 2.21 5.52
N ARG A 302 5.66 1.69 4.67
CA ARG A 302 5.97 0.26 4.55
C ARG A 302 6.63 -0.30 5.82
N GLN A 303 7.43 0.50 6.53
CA GLN A 303 8.09 0.07 7.75
C GLN A 303 7.09 -0.20 8.88
N VAL A 304 6.02 0.60 8.98
CA VAL A 304 4.91 0.32 9.93
C VAL A 304 4.29 -1.04 9.65
N ALA A 305 4.00 -1.35 8.38
CA ALA A 305 3.39 -2.63 8.01
C ALA A 305 4.32 -3.82 8.33
N ARG A 306 5.62 -3.68 8.09
CA ARG A 306 6.64 -4.68 8.45
C ARG A 306 6.77 -4.85 9.95
N LEU A 307 6.72 -3.76 10.72
CA LEU A 307 6.71 -3.79 12.18
C LEU A 307 5.52 -4.58 12.71
N VAL A 308 4.29 -4.22 12.31
CA VAL A 308 3.08 -4.91 12.76
C VAL A 308 3.15 -6.41 12.44
N LYS A 309 3.58 -6.76 11.21
CA LYS A 309 3.74 -8.16 10.81
C LYS A 309 4.76 -8.90 11.68
N ARG A 310 5.98 -8.35 11.83
CA ARG A 310 7.05 -8.97 12.62
C ARG A 310 6.64 -9.15 14.08
N ALA A 311 6.08 -8.13 14.71
CA ALA A 311 5.67 -8.20 16.11
C ALA A 311 4.51 -9.18 16.32
N ALA A 312 3.52 -9.22 15.43
CA ALA A 312 2.40 -10.18 15.52
C ALA A 312 2.87 -11.63 15.36
N LEU A 313 3.81 -11.89 14.44
CA LEU A 313 4.39 -13.22 14.26
C LEU A 313 5.20 -13.65 15.49
N ALA A 314 6.08 -12.78 15.99
CA ALA A 314 6.90 -13.03 17.17
C ALA A 314 6.05 -13.25 18.43
N ALA A 315 4.92 -12.57 18.55
CA ALA A 315 4.02 -12.67 19.70
C ALA A 315 3.09 -13.89 19.64
N GLY A 316 3.14 -14.69 18.56
CA GLY A 316 2.24 -15.84 18.44
C GLY A 316 0.76 -15.46 18.26
N VAL A 317 0.46 -14.22 17.87
CA VAL A 317 -0.93 -13.73 17.73
C VAL A 317 -1.67 -14.62 16.74
N ARG A 318 -2.85 -15.14 17.15
CA ARG A 318 -3.61 -16.17 16.41
C ARG A 318 -2.80 -17.45 16.14
N GLY A 319 -2.30 -18.06 17.21
CA GLY A 319 -1.54 -19.32 17.17
C GLY A 319 -2.31 -20.51 16.58
N ASP A 320 -3.64 -20.38 16.38
CA ASP A 320 -4.49 -21.28 15.62
C ASP A 320 -4.18 -21.30 14.11
N LEU A 321 -3.44 -20.31 13.59
CA LEU A 321 -3.13 -20.15 12.18
C LEU A 321 -1.66 -20.49 11.87
N THR A 322 -1.43 -21.05 10.68
CA THR A 322 -0.06 -21.24 10.17
C THR A 322 0.65 -19.90 10.01
N GLU A 323 1.99 -19.90 10.06
CA GLU A 323 2.79 -18.68 9.92
C GLU A 323 2.44 -17.92 8.62
N GLY A 324 2.39 -18.65 7.48
CA GLY A 324 2.03 -18.09 6.17
C GLY A 324 0.61 -17.50 6.10
N GLU A 325 -0.33 -17.97 6.92
CA GLU A 325 -1.67 -17.38 7.03
C GLU A 325 -1.67 -16.13 7.89
N ARG A 326 -0.92 -16.11 9.00
CA ARG A 326 -0.74 -14.93 9.85
C ARG A 326 -0.10 -13.79 9.06
N GLU A 327 0.90 -14.09 8.24
CA GLU A 327 1.54 -13.13 7.34
C GLU A 327 0.54 -12.42 6.41
N LYS A 328 -0.47 -13.15 5.93
CA LYS A 328 -1.48 -12.64 5.01
C LYS A 328 -2.60 -11.91 5.74
N ARG A 329 -2.81 -12.13 7.03
CA ARG A 329 -3.92 -11.56 7.81
C ARG A 329 -3.57 -10.31 8.60
N PHE A 330 -2.32 -10.13 9.03
CA PHE A 330 -1.88 -8.96 9.79
C PHE A 330 -1.10 -7.95 8.92
N ALA A 331 -1.43 -6.66 9.05
CA ALA A 331 -0.74 -5.57 8.34
C ALA A 331 -0.97 -4.23 9.06
N GLY A 332 -0.45 -3.12 8.52
CA GLY A 332 -0.62 -1.79 9.13
C GLY A 332 -2.08 -1.32 9.33
N HIS A 333 -3.07 -1.97 8.72
CA HIS A 333 -4.49 -1.69 8.98
C HIS A 333 -5.06 -2.42 10.20
N SER A 334 -4.32 -3.40 10.75
CA SER A 334 -4.77 -4.22 11.88
C SER A 334 -4.86 -3.43 13.19
N LEU A 335 -4.00 -2.43 13.40
CA LEU A 335 -4.05 -1.55 14.58
C LEU A 335 -5.34 -0.73 14.60
N ARG A 336 -5.65 -0.08 13.47
CA ARG A 336 -6.88 0.71 13.30
C ARG A 336 -8.14 -0.15 13.42
N ALA A 337 -8.12 -1.35 12.84
CA ALA A 337 -9.22 -2.30 12.97
C ALA A 337 -9.39 -2.76 14.42
N GLY A 338 -8.28 -2.96 15.14
CA GLY A 338 -8.22 -3.24 16.57
C GLY A 338 -9.04 -2.28 17.41
N LEU A 339 -8.63 -1.01 17.42
CA LEU A 339 -9.33 0.03 18.19
C LEU A 339 -10.81 0.13 17.82
N ALA A 340 -11.11 0.12 16.51
CA ALA A 340 -12.48 0.24 16.02
C ALA A 340 -13.39 -0.92 16.47
N SER A 341 -12.82 -2.12 16.65
CA SER A 341 -13.55 -3.31 17.07
C SER A 341 -13.58 -3.51 18.59
N SER A 342 -12.59 -3.02 19.33
CA SER A 342 -12.50 -3.18 20.79
C SER A 342 -13.13 -2.05 21.60
N ALA A 343 -13.35 -0.87 21.01
CA ALA A 343 -13.93 0.25 21.72
C ALA A 343 -15.44 0.03 22.00
N GLU A 344 -15.81 -0.05 23.28
CA GLU A 344 -17.20 -0.09 23.74
C GLU A 344 -17.81 1.33 23.82
N VAL A 345 -17.73 2.07 22.71
CA VAL A 345 -18.25 3.43 22.61
C VAL A 345 -19.23 3.54 21.44
N ASP A 346 -20.05 4.59 21.50
CA ASP A 346 -21.06 4.88 20.47
C ASP A 346 -20.41 5.06 19.08
N GLU A 347 -21.13 4.66 18.03
CA GLU A 347 -20.70 4.67 16.63
C GLU A 347 -20.16 6.05 16.23
N ARG A 348 -20.81 7.12 16.71
CA ARG A 348 -20.44 8.51 16.40
C ARG A 348 -19.04 8.87 16.90
N TYR A 349 -18.64 8.40 18.08
CA TYR A 349 -17.31 8.67 18.63
C TYR A 349 -16.22 7.89 17.88
N VAL A 350 -16.50 6.62 17.54
CA VAL A 350 -15.62 5.82 16.69
C VAL A 350 -15.46 6.48 15.31
N GLN A 351 -16.56 6.98 14.71
CA GLN A 351 -16.52 7.66 13.42
C GLN A 351 -15.66 8.92 13.46
N LYS A 352 -15.80 9.76 14.51
CA LYS A 352 -14.98 10.97 14.72
C LYS A 352 -13.50 10.62 14.85
N GLN A 353 -13.15 9.71 15.77
CA GLN A 353 -11.77 9.27 16.05
C GLN A 353 -11.09 8.74 14.78
N LEU A 354 -11.81 7.91 14.03
CA LEU A 354 -11.30 7.32 12.80
C LEU A 354 -11.34 8.31 11.62
N GLY A 355 -12.11 9.40 11.70
CA GLY A 355 -12.39 10.33 10.61
C GLY A 355 -12.98 9.63 9.38
N HIS A 356 -13.99 8.78 9.60
CA HIS A 356 -14.77 8.17 8.54
C HIS A 356 -15.80 9.15 7.98
N ALA A 357 -15.89 9.25 6.66
CA ALA A 357 -16.81 10.18 6.00
C ALA A 357 -18.28 9.74 6.07
N SER A 358 -18.56 8.47 6.40
CA SER A 358 -19.92 7.97 6.60
C SER A 358 -19.96 6.89 7.69
N ALA A 359 -21.14 6.74 8.33
CA ALA A 359 -21.40 5.70 9.32
C ALA A 359 -21.20 4.29 8.73
N GLU A 360 -21.57 4.07 7.46
CA GLU A 360 -21.38 2.78 6.78
C GLU A 360 -19.92 2.29 6.82
N MET A 361 -18.94 3.21 6.73
CA MET A 361 -17.52 2.85 6.86
C MET A 361 -17.17 2.36 8.27
N THR A 362 -17.80 2.92 9.31
CA THR A 362 -17.63 2.51 10.71
C THR A 362 -18.30 1.16 10.98
N ARG A 363 -19.52 0.94 10.46
CA ARG A 363 -20.26 -0.33 10.62
C ARG A 363 -19.51 -1.56 10.11
N ARG A 364 -18.59 -1.38 9.15
CA ARG A 364 -17.72 -2.47 8.67
C ARG A 364 -16.88 -3.10 9.79
N TYR A 365 -16.55 -2.34 10.84
CA TYR A 365 -15.78 -2.80 12.00
C TYR A 365 -16.67 -3.34 13.14
N GLN A 366 -17.93 -2.88 13.22
CA GLN A 366 -18.89 -3.27 14.26
C GLN A 366 -19.51 -4.66 14.03
N ARG A 367 -19.60 -5.12 12.77
CA ARG A 367 -20.22 -6.42 12.41
C ARG A 367 -19.64 -7.64 13.16
N ARG A 368 -18.41 -7.55 13.68
CA ARG A 368 -17.79 -8.61 14.47
C ARG A 368 -18.14 -8.53 15.97
N ARG A 369 -18.29 -7.31 16.51
CA ARG A 369 -18.62 -7.02 17.91
C ARG A 369 -20.07 -7.40 18.25
N ASP A 370 -21.00 -7.07 17.35
CA ASP A 370 -22.42 -7.20 17.63
C ASP A 370 -23.00 -8.57 17.20
N ARG A 371 -22.13 -9.48 16.74
CA ARG A 371 -22.53 -10.81 16.25
C ARG A 371 -23.20 -11.57 17.39
N PHE A 372 -24.51 -11.79 17.25
CA PHE A 372 -25.40 -12.42 18.24
C PHE A 372 -25.72 -11.61 19.52
N ARG A 373 -25.19 -10.38 19.69
CA ARG A 373 -25.58 -9.46 20.77
C ARG A 373 -26.90 -8.74 20.45
N ILE A 374 -27.03 -8.23 19.23
CA ILE A 374 -28.28 -7.68 18.70
C ILE A 374 -28.78 -8.68 17.68
N ASN A 375 -29.59 -9.64 18.15
CA ASN A 375 -30.07 -10.73 17.32
C ASN A 375 -31.59 -10.60 17.14
N LEU A 376 -32.01 -10.36 15.90
CA LEU A 376 -33.42 -10.30 15.52
C LEU A 376 -34.14 -11.61 15.82
N THR A 377 -33.48 -12.76 15.74
CA THR A 377 -34.02 -14.06 16.12
C THR A 377 -34.36 -14.09 17.62
N LYS A 378 -33.43 -13.65 18.48
CA LYS A 378 -33.70 -13.53 19.94
C LYS A 378 -34.76 -12.46 20.24
N ALA A 379 -34.74 -11.34 19.54
CA ALA A 379 -35.73 -10.26 19.71
C ALA A 379 -37.12 -10.68 19.21
N ALA A 380 -37.19 -11.59 18.23
CA ALA A 380 -38.41 -12.22 17.74
C ALA A 380 -38.83 -13.44 18.58
N GLY A 381 -38.09 -13.79 19.64
CA GLY A 381 -38.41 -14.91 20.53
C GLY A 381 -38.17 -16.31 19.95
N LEU A 382 -37.31 -16.44 18.95
CA LEU A 382 -36.92 -17.70 18.29
C LEU A 382 -35.60 -18.29 18.83
#